data_AF-A0A060Z610-F1
#
_entry.id   AF-A0A060Z610-F1
#
_cell.length_a   1.000
_cell.length_b   1.000
_cell.length_c   1.000
_cell.angle_alpha   90.00
_cell.angle_beta   90.00
_cell.angle_gamma   90.00
#
_symmetry.space_group_name_H-M   'P 1'
#
loop_
_entity.id
_entity.type
_entity.pdbx_description
1 polymer ?
#
loop_
_entity_poly.entity_id
_entity_poly.type
_entity_poly.pdbx_seq_one_letter_code
_entity_poly.pdbx_strand_id
1 'polypeptide(L)'
;MDSYIQHKLEMILQEHRVVSLVTMLRDAVFCENSEERTTGDKQRRAKKAFDEMMNYLPDFMEKCIGQEAKYEGIRLLFDGFQQPLLNKQMTYVLMDIAVEELFPELGKVNF
;
A
#
# COMPACT_ATOMS: atom_id res chain seq x y z
N MET A 1 2.45 27.73 14.56
CA MET A 1 2.28 26.30 14.20
C MET A 1 3.51 25.81 13.46
N ASP A 2 3.97 26.58 12.46
CA ASP A 2 5.15 26.28 11.64
C ASP A 2 6.46 26.08 12.42
N SER A 3 6.77 26.96 13.39
CA SER A 3 7.97 26.81 14.23
C SER A 3 7.99 25.51 15.05
N TYR A 4 6.82 25.02 15.49
CA TYR A 4 6.72 23.75 16.23
C TYR A 4 6.97 22.55 15.31
N ILE A 5 6.37 22.57 14.11
CA ILE A 5 6.55 21.53 13.10
C ILE A 5 8.00 21.52 12.61
N GLN A 6 8.60 22.68 12.39
CA GLN A 6 9.99 22.80 11.96
C GLN A 6 10.96 22.29 13.03
N HIS A 7 10.73 22.62 14.30
CA HIS A 7 11.54 22.07 15.39
C HIS A 7 11.38 20.54 15.54
N LYS A 8 10.16 20.02 15.34
CA LYS A 8 9.92 18.57 15.30
C LYS A 8 10.63 17.91 14.12
N LEU A 9 10.59 18.52 12.95
CA LEU A 9 11.29 18.04 11.75
C LEU A 9 12.80 18.03 11.98
N GLU A 10 13.40 19.10 12.51
CA GLU A 10 14.83 19.15 12.84
C GLU A 10 15.24 18.05 13.84
N MET A 11 14.40 17.76 14.84
CA MET A 11 14.64 16.65 15.75
C MET A 11 14.53 15.28 15.08
N ILE A 12 13.59 15.10 14.15
CA ILE A 12 13.35 13.82 13.45
C ILE A 12 14.38 13.58 12.35
N LEU A 13 14.84 14.64 11.69
CA LEU A 13 15.80 14.61 10.58
C LEU A 13 17.26 14.55 11.05
N GLN A 14 17.52 14.40 12.35
CA GLN A 14 18.85 14.07 12.84
C GLN A 14 19.32 12.75 12.21
N GLU A 15 20.58 12.72 11.75
CA GLU A 15 21.14 11.62 10.94
C GLU A 15 20.85 10.23 11.52
N HIS A 16 21.08 10.03 12.82
CA HIS A 16 20.82 8.75 13.49
C HIS A 16 19.34 8.34 13.49
N ARG A 17 18.41 9.30 13.53
CA ARG A 17 16.97 9.02 13.50
C ARG A 17 16.49 8.71 12.10
N VAL A 18 17.02 9.39 11.09
CA VAL A 18 16.74 9.09 9.69
C VAL A 18 17.22 7.68 9.36
N VAL A 19 18.44 7.30 9.77
CA VAL A 19 18.94 5.92 9.60
C VAL A 19 18.00 4.90 10.27
N SER A 20 17.55 5.18 11.50
CA SER A 20 16.59 4.32 12.20
C SER A 20 15.24 4.22 11.47
N LEU A 21 14.69 5.34 11.00
CA LEU A 21 13.43 5.40 10.26
C LEU A 21 13.51 4.66 8.93
N VAL A 22 14.59 4.84 8.17
CA VAL A 22 14.83 4.12 6.91
C VAL A 22 14.97 2.63 7.16
N THR A 23 15.67 2.23 8.22
CA THR A 23 15.82 0.81 8.60
C THR A 23 14.48 0.20 9.00
N MET A 24 13.68 0.89 9.82
CA MET A 24 12.34 0.43 10.21
C MET A 24 11.40 0.33 9.01
N LEU A 25 11.43 1.30 8.10
CA LEU A 25 10.65 1.26 6.86
C LEU A 25 11.08 0.09 5.98
N ARG A 26 12.40 -0.11 5.81
CA ARG A 26 12.94 -1.27 5.09
C ARG A 26 12.43 -2.58 5.69
N ASP A 27 12.56 -2.75 7.00
CA ASP A 27 12.19 -4.00 7.67
C ASP A 27 10.68 -4.27 7.57
N ALA A 28 9.86 -3.23 7.70
CA ALA A 28 8.41 -3.34 7.56
C ALA A 28 7.96 -3.64 6.12
N VAL A 29 8.62 -3.05 5.13
CA VAL A 29 8.23 -3.18 3.71
C VAL A 29 8.80 -4.44 3.08
N PHE A 30 10.09 -4.75 3.30
CA PHE A 30 10.78 -5.85 2.64
C PHE A 30 10.69 -7.17 3.39
N CYS A 31 10.39 -7.16 4.70
CA CYS A 31 10.17 -8.36 5.52
C CYS A 31 11.22 -9.47 5.27
N GLU A 32 12.52 -9.11 5.18
CA GLU A 32 13.61 -10.03 4.77
C GLU A 32 13.71 -11.29 5.66
N ASN A 33 13.25 -11.21 6.91
CA ASN A 33 13.28 -12.30 7.89
C ASN A 33 11.95 -13.05 8.07
N SER A 34 10.94 -12.81 7.22
CA SER A 34 9.67 -13.53 7.35
C SER A 34 9.81 -14.97 6.86
N GLU A 35 9.46 -15.94 7.70
CA GLU A 35 9.40 -17.34 7.29
C GLU A 35 8.48 -17.49 6.06
N GLU A 36 8.90 -18.31 5.09
CA GLU A 36 8.05 -18.61 3.94
C GLU A 36 6.75 -19.25 4.42
N ARG A 37 5.67 -18.52 4.21
CA ARG A 37 4.33 -18.97 4.63
C ARG A 37 3.97 -20.26 3.91
N THR A 38 3.42 -21.21 4.66
CA THR A 38 2.94 -22.48 4.13
C THR A 38 1.89 -22.26 3.03
N THR A 39 1.77 -23.21 2.11
CA THR A 39 0.73 -23.17 1.06
C THR A 39 -0.68 -23.09 1.66
N GLY A 40 -0.93 -23.78 2.78
CA GLY A 40 -2.20 -23.71 3.49
C GLY A 40 -2.50 -22.33 4.06
N ASP A 41 -1.50 -21.65 4.64
CA ASP A 41 -1.67 -20.29 5.16
C ASP A 41 -1.87 -19.25 4.05
N LYS A 42 -1.24 -19.46 2.88
CA LYS A 42 -1.50 -18.64 1.69
C LYS A 42 -2.94 -18.81 1.23
N GLN A 43 -3.43 -20.05 1.09
CA GLN A 43 -4.81 -20.33 0.67
C GLN A 43 -5.85 -19.80 1.68
N ARG A 44 -5.65 -20.02 2.97
CA ARG A 44 -6.56 -19.54 4.03
C ARG A 44 -6.72 -18.02 4.01
N ARG A 45 -5.61 -17.29 3.86
CA ARG A 45 -5.64 -15.82 3.81
C ARG A 45 -6.21 -15.30 2.50
N ALA A 46 -5.90 -15.94 1.38
CA ALA A 46 -6.49 -15.63 0.09
C ALA A 46 -8.02 -15.72 0.14
N LYS A 47 -8.55 -16.84 0.67
CA LYS A 47 -10.00 -17.02 0.86
C LYS A 47 -10.60 -15.95 1.76
N LYS A 48 -10.00 -15.71 2.93
CA LYS A 48 -10.47 -14.69 3.87
C LYS A 48 -10.53 -13.30 3.23
N ALA A 49 -9.47 -12.90 2.52
CA ALA A 49 -9.41 -11.59 1.87
C ALA A 49 -10.45 -11.47 0.75
N PHE A 50 -10.66 -12.52 -0.05
CA PHE A 50 -11.71 -12.52 -1.07
C PHE A 50 -13.11 -12.37 -0.47
N ASP A 51 -13.41 -13.12 0.60
CA ASP A 51 -14.69 -13.01 1.31
C ASP A 51 -14.89 -11.60 1.88
N GLU A 52 -13.85 -11.00 2.46
CA GLU A 52 -13.90 -9.61 2.95
C GLU A 52 -14.12 -8.60 1.82
N MET A 53 -13.46 -8.76 0.67
CA MET A 53 -13.70 -7.90 -0.50
C MET A 53 -15.15 -8.00 -1.00
N MET A 54 -15.73 -9.20 -1.01
CA MET A 54 -17.13 -9.43 -1.40
C MET A 54 -18.12 -8.70 -0.49
N ASN A 55 -17.79 -8.60 0.80
CA ASN A 55 -18.61 -7.97 1.82
C ASN A 55 -18.29 -6.48 2.03
N TYR A 56 -17.22 -5.96 1.41
CA TYR A 56 -16.81 -4.57 1.56
C TYR A 56 -17.75 -3.60 0.85
N LEU A 57 -18.30 -3.99 -0.31
CA LEU A 57 -19.19 -3.11 -1.08
C LEU A 57 -20.57 -3.02 -0.41
N PRO A 58 -21.14 -1.81 -0.27
CA PRO A 58 -22.48 -1.63 0.27
C PRO A 58 -23.57 -2.34 -0.54
N ASP A 59 -24.64 -2.81 0.10
CA ASP A 59 -25.75 -3.53 -0.53
C ASP A 59 -26.40 -2.78 -1.71
N PHE A 60 -26.40 -1.45 -1.69
CA PHE A 60 -26.95 -0.68 -2.81
C PHE A 60 -26.11 -0.83 -4.09
N MET A 61 -24.79 -0.99 -3.97
CA MET A 61 -23.91 -1.18 -5.12
C MET A 61 -24.29 -2.45 -5.87
N GLU A 62 -24.54 -3.53 -5.15
CA GLU A 62 -24.99 -4.80 -5.71
C GLU A 62 -26.34 -4.69 -6.41
N LYS A 63 -27.27 -3.88 -5.87
CA LYS A 63 -28.56 -3.59 -6.53
C LYS A 63 -28.40 -2.78 -7.81
N CYS A 64 -27.38 -1.93 -7.88
CA CYS A 64 -27.12 -1.08 -9.05
C CYS A 64 -26.38 -1.82 -10.17
N ILE A 65 -25.36 -2.61 -9.84
CA ILE A 65 -24.49 -3.27 -10.84
C ILE A 65 -24.86 -4.74 -11.08
N GLY A 66 -25.64 -5.33 -10.18
CA GLY A 66 -25.98 -6.75 -10.20
C GLY A 66 -24.93 -7.63 -9.52
N GLN A 67 -25.38 -8.78 -9.00
CA GLN A 67 -24.54 -9.76 -8.30
C GLN A 67 -23.40 -10.31 -9.17
N GLU A 68 -23.69 -10.61 -10.43
CA GLU A 68 -22.70 -11.20 -11.34
C GLU A 68 -21.57 -10.21 -11.64
N ALA A 69 -21.91 -8.95 -11.93
CA ALA A 69 -20.90 -7.90 -12.15
C ALA A 69 -20.09 -7.59 -10.89
N LYS A 70 -20.72 -7.61 -9.70
CA LYS A 70 -20.03 -7.50 -8.41
C LYS A 70 -19.00 -8.62 -8.26
N TYR A 71 -19.43 -9.86 -8.47
CA TYR A 71 -18.57 -11.03 -8.31
C TYR A 71 -17.38 -11.00 -9.28
N GLU A 72 -17.65 -10.82 -10.58
CA GLU A 72 -16.60 -10.79 -11.61
C GLU A 72 -15.65 -9.59 -11.43
N GLY A 73 -16.16 -8.43 -11.04
CA GLY A 73 -15.34 -7.26 -10.73
C GLY A 73 -14.41 -7.50 -9.54
N ILE A 74 -14.93 -8.06 -8.45
CA ILE A 74 -14.13 -8.35 -7.25
C ILE A 74 -13.11 -9.45 -7.53
N ARG A 75 -13.48 -10.49 -8.29
CA ARG A 75 -12.56 -11.54 -8.75
C ARG A 75 -11.44 -10.98 -9.59
N LEU A 76 -11.74 -10.14 -10.58
CA LEU A 76 -10.74 -9.49 -11.42
C LEU A 76 -9.77 -8.67 -10.58
N LEU A 77 -10.28 -7.87 -9.63
CA LEU A 77 -9.44 -7.08 -8.71
C LEU A 77 -8.57 -7.97 -7.82
N PHE A 78 -9.16 -9.00 -7.22
CA PHE A 78 -8.45 -9.91 -6.35
C PHE A 78 -7.32 -10.64 -7.08
N ASP A 79 -7.61 -11.19 -8.26
CA ASP A 79 -6.64 -11.87 -9.12
C ASP A 79 -5.53 -10.91 -9.56
N GLY A 80 -5.87 -9.65 -9.86
CA GLY A 80 -4.93 -8.57 -10.14
C GLY A 80 -3.98 -8.30 -8.96
N PHE A 81 -4.51 -8.21 -7.74
CA PHE A 81 -3.70 -8.03 -6.52
C PHE A 81 -2.84 -9.25 -6.19
N GLN A 82 -3.17 -10.45 -6.70
CA GLN A 82 -2.29 -11.60 -6.55
C GLN A 82 -1.07 -11.55 -7.48
N GLN A 83 -1.03 -10.65 -8.48
CA GLN A 83 0.09 -10.53 -9.43
C GLN A 83 1.25 -9.69 -8.86
N PRO A 84 2.44 -10.27 -8.60
CA PRO A 84 3.57 -9.52 -8.04
C PRO A 84 4.04 -8.37 -8.92
N LEU A 85 3.95 -8.52 -10.25
CA LEU A 85 4.34 -7.48 -11.20
C LEU A 85 3.45 -6.24 -11.09
N LEU A 86 2.12 -6.43 -11.00
CA LEU A 86 1.17 -5.33 -10.84
C LEU A 86 1.38 -4.61 -9.51
N ASN A 87 1.60 -5.38 -8.44
CA ASN A 87 1.89 -4.81 -7.12
C ASN A 87 3.19 -4.00 -7.12
N LYS A 88 4.24 -4.47 -7.82
CA LYS A 88 5.49 -3.73 -7.95
C LYS A 88 5.30 -2.40 -8.67
N GLN A 89 4.54 -2.41 -9.77
CA GLN A 89 4.24 -1.18 -10.52
C GLN A 89 3.43 -0.20 -9.66
N MET A 90 2.41 -0.69 -8.94
CA MET A 90 1.61 0.13 -8.03
C MET A 90 2.47 0.75 -6.93
N THR A 91 3.41 0.00 -6.34
CA THR A 91 4.34 0.54 -5.34
C THR A 91 5.22 1.65 -5.89
N TYR A 92 5.72 1.54 -7.13
CA TYR A 92 6.51 2.61 -7.74
C TYR A 92 5.66 3.89 -7.91
N VAL A 93 4.45 3.77 -8.43
CA VAL A 93 3.54 4.92 -8.58
C VAL A 93 3.24 5.57 -7.22
N LEU A 94 2.98 4.78 -6.18
CA LEU A 94 2.77 5.31 -4.83
C LEU A 94 4.03 5.96 -4.24
N MET A 95 5.20 5.42 -4.55
CA MET A 95 6.48 6.00 -4.12
C MET A 95 6.76 7.32 -4.82
N ASP A 96 6.45 7.43 -6.11
CA ASP A 96 6.57 8.67 -6.88
C ASP A 96 5.68 9.76 -6.25
N ILE A 97 4.40 9.44 -5.98
CA ILE A 97 3.47 10.36 -5.29
C ILE A 97 4.02 10.75 -3.91
N ALA A 98 4.53 9.79 -3.13
CA ALA A 98 5.07 10.07 -1.81
C ALA A 98 6.31 10.99 -1.88
N VAL A 99 7.17 10.82 -2.88
CA VAL A 99 8.34 11.68 -3.09
C VAL A 99 7.90 13.09 -3.48
N GLU A 100 6.92 13.24 -4.37
CA GLU A 100 6.38 14.56 -4.75
C GLU A 100 5.74 15.29 -3.57
N GLU A 101 4.99 14.59 -2.72
CA GLU A 101 4.36 15.18 -1.53
C GLU A 101 5.37 15.53 -0.43
N LEU A 102 6.43 14.73 -0.26
CA LEU A 102 7.49 15.00 0.71
C LEU A 102 8.44 16.13 0.26
N PHE A 103 8.67 16.24 -1.05
CA PHE A 103 9.60 17.20 -1.66
C PHE A 103 8.91 17.95 -2.82
N PRO A 104 7.92 18.81 -2.52
CA PRO A 104 7.14 19.53 -3.54
C PRO A 104 7.98 20.44 -4.44
N GLU A 105 9.23 20.75 -4.05
CA GLU A 105 10.23 21.41 -4.90
C GLU A 105 10.65 20.59 -6.11
N LEU A 106 10.61 19.25 -6.05
CA LEU A 106 10.98 18.37 -7.17
C LEU A 106 9.97 18.46 -8.31
N GLY A 107 8.67 18.59 -8.00
CA GLY A 107 7.60 18.77 -8.99
C GLY A 107 7.60 20.15 -9.69
N LYS A 108 8.41 21.11 -9.21
CA LYS A 108 8.57 22.42 -9.85
C LYS A 108 9.63 22.43 -10.95
N VAL A 109 10.45 21.38 -11.04
CA VAL A 109 11.41 21.21 -12.14
C VAL A 109 10.70 20.50 -13.28
N ASN A 110 9.93 21.27 -14.05
CA ASN A 110 9.46 20.83 -15.36
C ASN A 110 10.69 20.53 -16.24
N PHE A 111 10.88 19.27 -16.63
CA PHE A 111 11.69 18.92 -17.79
C PHE A 111 10.89 19.14 -19.07
#